data_AF-A0A925EH26-F1
#
_entry.id   AF-A0A925EH26-F1
#
_cell.length_a   1.000
_cell.length_b   1.000
_cell.length_c   1.000
_cell.angle_alpha   90.00
_cell.angle_beta   90.00
_cell.angle_gamma   90.00
#
_symmetry.space_group_name_H-M   'P 1'
#
loop_
_entity.id
_entity.type
_entity.pdbx_description
1 polymer ?
#
loop_
_entity_poly.entity_id
_entity_poly.type
_entity_poly.pdbx_seq_one_letter_code
_entity_poly.pdbx_strand_id
1 'polypeptide(L)'
;MQLTIKHYGIIISTLATAVLHLMLFPKLGFDPIFLNGFGFIGLLGAYFLPLAFFQQRHKLVWWAFAGYTLLTIILWLILGDKEFVAGTSSAIGYYAKVAEIFLLTFLWADKPK
;
A
#
# COMPACT_ATOMS: atom_id res chain seq x y z
N MET A 1 -10.85 -19.82 -1.19
CA MET A 1 -9.52 -19.57 -1.79
C MET A 1 -8.47 -20.15 -0.85
N GLN A 2 -7.57 -21.01 -1.31
CA GLN A 2 -6.45 -21.44 -0.46
C GLN A 2 -5.37 -20.35 -0.51
N LEU A 3 -5.08 -19.73 0.64
CA LEU A 3 -4.07 -18.68 0.71
C LEU A 3 -2.68 -19.31 0.61
N THR A 4 -1.79 -18.63 -0.11
CA THR A 4 -0.40 -19.04 -0.30
C THR A 4 0.48 -18.03 0.43
N ILE A 5 1.77 -18.31 0.58
CA ILE A 5 2.72 -17.38 1.22
C ILE A 5 2.73 -15.99 0.56
N LYS A 6 2.49 -15.92 -0.75
CA LYS A 6 2.40 -14.65 -1.49
C LYS A 6 1.19 -13.85 -1.05
N HIS A 7 0.04 -14.51 -0.90
CA HIS A 7 -1.19 -13.86 -0.44
C HIS A 7 -1.03 -13.31 0.98
N TYR A 8 -0.43 -14.08 1.90
CA TYR A 8 -0.10 -13.58 3.23
C TYR A 8 0.86 -12.39 3.19
N GLY A 9 1.88 -12.46 2.32
CA GLY A 9 2.81 -11.36 2.07
C GLY A 9 2.11 -10.09 1.61
N ILE A 10 1.18 -10.18 0.65
CA ILE A 10 0.35 -9.05 0.21
C ILE A 10 -0.45 -8.50 1.38
N ILE A 11 -1.22 -9.35 2.08
CA ILE A 11 -2.08 -8.93 3.18
C ILE A 11 -1.29 -8.21 4.27
N ILE A 12 -0.21 -8.83 4.77
CA ILE A 12 0.59 -8.27 5.86
C ILE A 12 1.26 -6.97 5.43
N SER A 13 1.88 -6.95 4.25
CA SER A 13 2.57 -5.75 3.75
C SER A 13 1.59 -4.61 3.52
N THR A 14 0.41 -4.88 2.94
CA THR A 14 -0.62 -3.85 2.75
C THR A 14 -1.16 -3.32 4.06
N LEU A 15 -1.45 -4.19 5.04
CA LEU A 15 -1.94 -3.74 6.34
C LEU A 15 -0.88 -2.89 7.06
N ALA A 16 0.39 -3.29 7.01
CA ALA A 16 1.48 -2.49 7.54
C ALA A 16 1.57 -1.12 6.85
N THR A 17 1.58 -1.10 5.51
CA THR A 17 1.56 0.14 4.72
C THR A 17 0.36 1.02 5.09
N ALA A 18 -0.84 0.44 5.20
CA ALA A 18 -2.05 1.17 5.50
C ALA A 18 -1.98 1.83 6.88
N VAL A 19 -1.59 1.07 7.91
CA VAL A 19 -1.42 1.58 9.27
C VAL A 19 -0.39 2.70 9.31
N LEU A 20 0.75 2.55 8.65
CA LEU A 20 1.79 3.58 8.63
C LEU A 20 1.32 4.89 7.98
N HIS A 21 0.52 4.83 6.90
CA HIS A 21 -0.08 6.02 6.33
C HIS A 21 -1.15 6.63 7.25
N LEU A 22 -2.00 5.81 7.88
CA LEU A 22 -3.00 6.31 8.82
C LEU A 22 -2.37 6.94 10.07
N MET A 23 -1.16 6.51 10.47
CA MET A 23 -0.40 7.15 11.56
C MET A 23 0.07 8.57 11.19
N LEU A 24 0.16 8.89 9.90
CA LEU A 24 0.43 10.24 9.42
C LEU A 24 -0.82 11.14 9.48
N PHE A 25 -1.90 10.70 10.16
CA PHE A 25 -3.09 11.52 10.33
C PHE A 25 -2.71 12.88 10.95
N PRO A 26 -2.98 13.98 10.24
CA PRO A 26 -2.48 15.28 10.63
C PRO A 26 -3.29 15.83 11.81
N LYS A 27 -2.59 16.36 12.82
CA LYS A 27 -3.23 16.96 14.00
C LYS A 27 -3.67 18.42 13.80
N LEU A 28 -3.16 19.11 12.76
CA LEU A 28 -3.32 20.56 12.59
C LEU A 28 -3.57 21.05 11.13
N GLY A 29 -3.78 20.16 10.16
CA GLY A 29 -4.04 20.54 8.76
C GLY A 29 -4.52 19.35 7.91
N PHE A 30 -5.03 19.55 6.69
CA PHE A 30 -5.42 18.44 5.82
C PHE A 30 -4.21 17.96 5.00
N ASP A 31 -3.53 16.92 5.49
CA ASP A 31 -2.50 16.19 4.75
C ASP A 31 -3.15 15.01 4.01
N PRO A 32 -3.36 15.08 2.69
CA PRO A 32 -4.00 14.00 1.95
C PRO A 32 -3.20 12.69 1.96
N ILE A 33 -1.94 12.66 2.41
CA ILE A 33 -1.10 11.46 2.46
C ILE A 33 -1.70 10.38 3.37
N PHE A 34 -2.37 10.74 4.48
CA PHE A 34 -2.98 9.72 5.35
C PHE A 34 -4.09 8.94 4.63
N LEU A 35 -4.77 9.56 3.66
CA LEU A 35 -5.82 8.91 2.87
C LEU A 35 -5.30 7.71 2.09
N ASN A 36 -3.99 7.65 1.83
CA ASN A 36 -3.38 6.50 1.18
C ASN A 36 -3.63 5.20 1.96
N GLY A 37 -3.70 5.28 3.28
CA GLY A 37 -4.02 4.11 4.10
C GLY A 37 -5.38 3.52 3.75
N PHE A 38 -6.40 4.34 3.53
CA PHE A 38 -7.72 3.87 3.07
C PHE A 38 -7.67 3.34 1.65
N GLY A 39 -6.89 3.96 0.75
CA GLY A 39 -6.65 3.46 -0.60
C GLY A 39 -6.08 2.03 -0.59
N PHE A 40 -5.09 1.77 0.28
CA PHE A 40 -4.50 0.45 0.48
C PHE A 40 -5.50 -0.58 1.02
N ILE A 41 -6.32 -0.23 2.01
CA ILE A 41 -7.37 -1.13 2.53
C ILE A 41 -8.42 -1.43 1.46
N GLY A 42 -8.84 -0.41 0.70
CA GLY A 42 -9.81 -0.56 -0.39
C GLY A 42 -9.29 -1.49 -1.50
N LEU A 43 -8.03 -1.30 -1.92
CA LEU A 43 -7.38 -2.14 -2.92
C LEU A 43 -7.15 -3.57 -2.43
N LEU A 44 -6.81 -3.76 -1.15
CA LEU A 44 -6.71 -5.09 -0.55
C LEU A 44 -8.06 -5.82 -0.58
N GLY A 45 -9.13 -5.13 -0.21
CA GLY A 45 -10.49 -5.64 -0.30
C GLY A 45 -10.87 -5.98 -1.73
N ALA A 46 -10.60 -5.08 -2.70
CA ALA A 46 -10.84 -5.35 -4.11
C ALA A 46 -10.05 -6.56 -4.63
N TYR A 47 -8.84 -6.78 -4.13
CA TYR A 47 -7.98 -7.89 -4.57
C TYR A 47 -8.46 -9.25 -4.05
N PHE A 48 -8.89 -9.34 -2.78
CA PHE A 48 -9.20 -10.62 -2.13
C PHE A 48 -10.69 -10.93 -1.93
N LEU A 49 -11.57 -9.92 -1.87
CA LEU A 49 -12.99 -10.19 -1.63
C LEU A 49 -13.61 -10.92 -2.85
N PRO A 50 -14.49 -11.91 -2.62
CA PRO A 50 -15.11 -12.70 -3.69
C PRO A 50 -16.26 -11.95 -4.38
N LEU A 51 -16.02 -10.69 -4.76
CA LEU A 51 -16.98 -9.85 -5.48
C LEU A 51 -16.79 -10.03 -6.98
N ALA A 52 -17.84 -10.44 -7.69
CA ALA A 52 -17.80 -10.80 -9.11
C ALA A 52 -17.14 -9.72 -9.99
N PHE A 53 -17.44 -8.44 -9.72
CA PHE A 53 -16.89 -7.30 -10.46
C PHE A 53 -15.35 -7.24 -10.42
N PHE A 54 -14.75 -7.45 -9.25
CA PHE A 54 -13.29 -7.41 -9.08
C PHE A 54 -12.63 -8.70 -9.56
N GLN A 55 -13.26 -9.86 -9.32
CA GLN A 55 -12.73 -11.15 -9.74
C GLN A 55 -12.65 -11.27 -11.27
N GLN A 56 -13.65 -10.77 -12.00
CA GLN A 56 -13.64 -10.71 -13.47
C GLN A 56 -12.57 -9.75 -14.02
N ARG A 57 -12.13 -8.78 -13.22
CA ARG A 57 -11.16 -7.74 -13.59
C ARG A 57 -9.90 -7.84 -12.75
N HIS A 58 -9.55 -9.03 -12.27
CA HIS A 58 -8.49 -9.19 -11.28
C HIS A 58 -7.13 -8.66 -11.76
N LYS A 59 -6.81 -8.79 -13.06
CA LYS A 59 -5.61 -8.19 -13.68
C LYS A 59 -5.61 -6.65 -13.65
N LEU A 60 -6.78 -6.02 -13.80
CA LEU A 60 -6.93 -4.57 -13.66
C LEU A 60 -6.75 -4.15 -12.20
N VAL A 61 -7.35 -4.89 -11.25
CA VAL A 61 -7.19 -4.64 -9.82
C VAL A 61 -5.72 -4.79 -9.41
N TRP A 62 -5.04 -5.81 -9.93
CA TRP A 62 -3.59 -5.99 -9.74
C TRP A 62 -2.79 -4.78 -10.23
N TRP A 63 -3.05 -4.29 -11.45
CA TRP A 63 -2.38 -3.11 -11.98
C TRP A 63 -2.71 -1.84 -11.21
N ALA A 64 -3.96 -1.67 -10.78
CA ALA A 64 -4.35 -0.55 -9.93
C ALA A 64 -3.59 -0.62 -8.59
N PHE A 65 -3.47 -1.80 -8.00
CA PHE A 65 -2.79 -2.00 -6.73
C PHE A 65 -1.28 -1.73 -6.83
N ALA A 66 -0.62 -2.33 -7.83
CA ALA A 66 0.80 -2.12 -8.09
C ALA A 66 1.09 -0.67 -8.49
N GLY A 67 0.28 -0.10 -9.39
CA GLY A 67 0.41 1.28 -9.85
C GLY A 67 0.19 2.30 -8.73
N TYR A 68 -0.80 2.06 -7.86
CA TYR A 68 -1.03 2.91 -6.68
C TYR A 68 0.16 2.85 -5.72
N THR A 69 0.68 1.65 -5.46
CA THR A 69 1.87 1.47 -4.60
C THR A 69 3.10 2.17 -5.19
N LEU A 70 3.30 2.10 -6.50
CA LEU A 70 4.39 2.84 -7.17
C LEU A 70 4.19 4.36 -7.08
N LEU A 71 2.95 4.82 -7.26
CA LEU A 71 2.60 6.23 -7.16
C LEU A 71 2.92 6.80 -5.78
N THR A 72 2.60 6.07 -4.70
CA THR A 72 2.90 6.54 -3.33
C THR A 72 4.39 6.59 -3.02
N ILE A 73 5.20 5.70 -3.64
CA ILE A 73 6.66 5.78 -3.57
C ILE A 73 7.17 7.02 -4.31
N ILE A 74 6.74 7.22 -5.56
CA ILE A 74 7.19 8.34 -6.41
C ILE A 74 6.81 9.69 -5.79
N LEU A 75 5.57 9.83 -5.32
CA LEU A 75 5.12 11.07 -4.67
C LEU A 75 5.91 11.37 -3.40
N TRP A 76 6.24 10.34 -2.61
CA TRP A 76 7.09 10.53 -1.43
C TRP A 76 8.53 10.93 -1.81
N LEU A 77 9.10 10.38 -2.89
CA LEU A 77 10.43 10.80 -3.34
C LEU A 77 10.45 12.28 -3.75
N ILE A 78 9.39 12.76 -4.41
CA ILE A 78 9.29 14.15 -4.90
C ILE A 78 8.95 15.12 -3.77
N LEU A 79 7.93 14.80 -2.96
CA LEU A 79 7.31 15.75 -2.01
C LEU A 79 7.62 15.44 -0.54
N GLY A 80 8.03 14.22 -0.23
CA GLY A 80 8.23 13.77 1.15
C GLY A 80 9.48 14.36 1.79
N ASP A 81 9.39 14.54 3.11
CA ASP A 81 10.54 14.84 3.96
C ASP A 81 11.46 13.60 4.03
N LYS A 82 12.73 13.82 3.68
CA LYS A 82 13.77 12.80 3.55
C LYS A 82 14.83 12.92 4.65
N GLU A 83 14.68 13.83 5.61
CA GLU A 83 15.54 13.87 6.78
C GLU A 83 15.10 12.80 7.77
N PHE A 84 15.79 11.66 7.77
CA PHE A 84 15.46 10.55 8.65
C PHE A 84 15.73 10.91 10.11
N VAL A 85 14.67 11.07 10.90
CA VAL A 85 14.73 11.28 12.35
C VAL A 85 13.86 10.24 13.04
N ALA A 86 14.45 9.38 13.85
CA ALA A 86 13.71 8.31 14.51
C ALA A 86 12.58 8.86 15.40
N GLY A 87 11.39 8.26 15.32
CA GLY A 87 10.21 8.65 16.11
C GLY A 87 9.38 9.80 15.54
N THR A 88 9.71 10.32 14.35
CA THR A 88 8.94 11.38 13.68
C THR A 88 8.14 10.86 12.47
N SER A 89 7.34 11.73 11.87
CA SER A 89 6.63 11.46 10.61
C SER A 89 7.58 11.16 9.44
N SER A 90 8.80 11.74 9.43
CA SER A 90 9.78 11.45 8.37
C SER A 90 10.23 9.99 8.44
N ALA A 91 10.54 9.46 9.63
CA ALA A 91 10.86 8.04 9.81
C ALA A 91 9.67 7.11 9.43
N ILE A 92 8.44 7.49 9.77
CA ILE A 92 7.23 6.74 9.34
C ILE A 92 7.16 6.63 7.82
N GLY A 93 7.51 7.71 7.09
CA GLY A 93 7.61 7.70 5.64
C GLY A 93 8.53 6.60 5.11
N TYR A 94 9.74 6.49 5.67
CA TYR A 94 10.69 5.42 5.31
C TYR A 94 10.14 4.03 5.62
N TYR A 95 9.56 3.81 6.81
CA TYR A 95 8.97 2.52 7.16
C TYR A 95 7.83 2.14 6.20
N ALA A 96 7.01 3.12 5.81
CA ALA A 96 5.93 2.91 4.84
C ALA A 96 6.48 2.49 3.48
N LYS A 97 7.56 3.13 3.00
CA LYS A 97 8.18 2.78 1.71
C LYS A 97 8.78 1.36 1.73
N VAL A 98 9.38 0.94 2.85
CA VAL A 98 9.88 -0.44 2.99
C VAL A 98 8.73 -1.44 2.88
N ALA A 99 7.61 -1.21 3.57
CA ALA A 99 6.43 -2.06 3.49
C ALA A 99 5.83 -2.10 2.05
N GLU A 100 5.81 -0.96 1.36
CA GLU A 100 5.37 -0.87 -0.04
C GLU A 100 6.26 -1.66 -1.01
N ILE A 101 7.58 -1.66 -0.81
CA ILE A 101 8.52 -2.45 -1.63
C ILE A 101 8.27 -3.96 -1.43
N PHE A 102 8.04 -4.40 -0.19
CA PHE A 102 7.64 -5.79 0.08
C PHE A 102 6.30 -6.12 -0.58
N LEU A 103 5.32 -5.23 -0.49
CA LEU A 103 4.03 -5.38 -1.15
C LEU A 103 4.20 -5.55 -2.67
N LEU A 104 4.99 -4.69 -3.34
CA LEU A 104 5.25 -4.80 -4.77
C LEU A 104 5.90 -6.13 -5.13
N THR A 105 6.84 -6.61 -4.30
CA THR A 105 7.51 -7.90 -4.51
C THR A 105 6.52 -9.05 -4.47
N PHE A 106 5.62 -9.07 -3.47
CA PHE A 106 4.59 -10.11 -3.37
C PHE A 106 3.52 -9.99 -4.47
N LEU A 107 3.10 -8.78 -4.84
CA LEU A 107 2.20 -8.54 -5.98
C LEU A 107 2.83 -9.08 -7.26
N TRP A 108 4.10 -8.81 -7.52
CA TRP A 108 4.78 -9.31 -8.73
C TRP A 108 4.90 -10.83 -8.74
N ALA A 109 5.17 -11.44 -7.59
CA ALA A 109 5.19 -12.88 -7.44
C ALA A 109 3.80 -13.52 -7.68
N ASP A 110 2.73 -12.77 -7.42
CA ASP A 110 1.33 -13.19 -7.59
C ASP A 110 0.69 -12.68 -8.91
N LYS A 111 1.50 -12.12 -9.81
CA LYS A 111 1.01 -11.44 -11.02
C LYS A 111 0.10 -12.36 -11.86
N PRO A 112 -1.14 -11.93 -12.17
CA PRO A 112 -2.03 -12.63 -13.09
C PRO A 112 -1.40 -12.79 -14.48
N LYS A 113 -1.59 -13.96 -15.08
CA LYS A 113 -1.16 -14.26 -16.46
C LYS A 113 -2.03 -13.45 -17.45
#